data_AF-A0A961NZL3-F1
#
_entry.id   AF-A0A961NZL3-F1
#
_cell.length_a   1.000
_cell.length_b   1.000
_cell.length_c   1.000
_cell.angle_alpha   90.00
_cell.angle_beta   90.00
_cell.angle_gamma   90.00
#
_symmetry.space_group_name_H-M   'P 1'
#
loop_
_entity.id
_entity.type
_entity.pdbx_description
1 polymer ?
#
loop_
_entity_poly.entity_id
_entity_poly.type
_entity_poly.pdbx_seq_one_letter_code
_entity_poly.pdbx_strand_id
1 'polypeptide(L)' 'ILVGWQTRWAALGLAGFALLAGYLYHYIPAQGLEGFDAVLQTLMFQKNLAIAGGLLILAGLGAGGLSLDARQGRLVAA' A
#
# COMPACT_ATOMS: atom_id res chain seq x y z
N ILE A 1 8.37 -7.18 1.26
CA ILE A 1 7.07 -7.83 0.95
C ILE A 1 7.25 -9.00 -0.03
N LEU A 2 7.83 -8.82 -1.22
CA LEU A 2 7.93 -9.88 -2.23
C LEU A 2 8.57 -11.19 -1.75
N VAL A 3 9.71 -11.10 -1.04
CA VAL A 3 10.38 -12.25 -0.43
C VAL A 3 9.89 -12.55 1.00
N GLY A 4 8.91 -11.78 1.47
CA GLY A 4 8.32 -11.91 2.80
C GLY A 4 9.31 -11.70 3.96
N TRP A 5 10.20 -10.72 3.87
CA TRP A 5 11.03 -10.27 5.00
C TRP A 5 10.42 -9.02 5.64
N GLN A 6 10.20 -9.07 6.96
CA GLN A 6 9.51 -8.07 7.76
C GLN A 6 8.16 -7.64 7.17
N THR A 7 7.36 -8.62 6.74
CA THR A 7 6.17 -8.40 5.90
C THR A 7 5.21 -7.39 6.51
N ARG A 8 4.92 -7.51 7.81
CA ARG A 8 4.01 -6.59 8.52
C ARG A 8 4.51 -5.14 8.50
N TRP A 9 5.76 -4.92 8.91
CA TRP A 9 6.32 -3.56 8.98
C TRP A 9 6.55 -2.95 7.60
N ALA A 10 7.04 -3.74 6.65
CA ALA A 10 7.20 -3.30 5.27
C ALA A 10 5.85 -2.93 4.64
N ALA A 11 4.80 -3.72 4.90
CA ALA A 11 3.46 -3.45 4.41
C ALA A 11 2.86 -2.18 5.04
N LEU A 12 3.00 -1.98 6.36
CA LEU A 12 2.57 -0.75 7.02
C LEU A 12 3.29 0.49 6.47
N GLY A 13 4.62 0.43 6.33
CA GLY A 13 5.40 1.53 5.79
C GLY A 13 4.99 1.89 4.36
N LEU A 14 4.80 0.88 3.50
CA LEU A 14 4.36 1.09 2.12
C LEU A 14 2.91 1.55 2.03
N ALA A 15 2.01 1.10 2.90
CA ALA A 15 0.63 1.56 2.95
C ALA A 15 0.57 3.04 3.33
N GLY A 16 1.30 3.43 4.38
CA GLY A 16 1.43 4.83 4.79
C GLY A 16 2.01 5.71 3.68
N PHE A 17 3.07 5.24 3.01
CA PHE A 17 3.63 5.93 1.85
C PHE A 17 2.61 6.10 0.72
N ALA A 18 1.88 5.04 0.34
CA ALA A 18 0.88 5.09 -0.73
C ALA A 18 -0.25 6.07 -0.41
N LEU A 19 -0.74 6.08 0.84
CA LEU A 19 -1.75 7.04 1.28
C LEU A 19 -1.25 8.48 1.22
N LEU A 20 -0.05 8.74 1.75
CA LEU A 20 0.56 10.08 1.71
C LEU A 20 0.82 10.53 0.28
N ALA A 21 1.39 9.67 -0.56
CA ALA A 21 1.67 9.98 -1.96
C ALA A 21 0.38 10.22 -2.75
N GLY A 22 -0.63 9.37 -2.55
CA GLY A 22 -1.96 9.52 -3.15
C GLY A 22 -2.60 10.85 -2.76
N TYR A 23 -2.58 11.20 -1.47
CA TYR A 23 -3.20 12.42 -0.98
C TYR A 23 -2.47 13.67 -1.51
N LEU A 24 -1.14 13.74 -1.35
CA LEU A 24 -0.35 14.93 -1.66
C LEU A 24 -0.19 15.18 -3.16
N TYR A 25 -0.02 14.13 -3.97
CA TYR A 25 0.38 14.27 -5.38
C TYR A 25 -0.71 13.91 -6.38
N HIS A 26 -1.85 13.38 -5.93
CA HIS A 26 -2.97 13.04 -6.82
C HIS A 26 -4.29 13.65 -6.37
N TYR A 27 -4.65 13.53 -5.08
CA TYR A 27 -5.92 14.07 -4.58
C TYR A 27 -5.92 15.60 -4.54
N ILE A 28 -4.94 16.23 -3.88
CA ILE A 28 -4.86 17.70 -3.77
C ILE A 28 -4.77 18.35 -5.17
N PRO A 29 -3.88 17.90 -6.09
CA PRO A 29 -3.81 18.48 -7.43
C PRO A 29 -5.10 18.28 -8.24
N ALA A 30 -5.78 17.15 -8.10
CA ALA A 30 -7.04 16.90 -8.82
C ALA A 30 -8.13 17.95 -8.50
N GLN A 31 -8.11 18.55 -7.30
CA GLN A 31 -9.11 19.56 -6.92
C GLN A 31 -8.98 20.87 -7.69
N GLY A 32 -7.82 21.13 -8.32
CA GLY A 32 -7.57 22.34 -9.10
C GLY A 32 -7.55 22.12 -10.61
N LEU A 33 -7.89 20.91 -11.08
CA LEU A 33 -7.90 20.54 -12.49
C LEU A 33 -9.34 20.36 -12.98
N GLU A 34 -9.52 20.44 -14.30
CA GLU A 34 -10.81 20.19 -14.95
C GLU A 34 -10.66 19.18 -16.10
N GLY A 35 -11.79 18.67 -16.58
CA GLY A 35 -11.83 17.75 -17.72
C GLY A 35 -11.07 16.45 -17.49
N PHE A 36 -10.38 15.96 -18.51
CA PHE A 36 -9.74 14.65 -18.49
C PHE A 36 -8.57 14.57 -17.49
N ASP A 37 -7.85 15.67 -17.26
CA ASP A 37 -6.72 15.70 -16.34
C ASP A 37 -7.16 15.52 -14.88
N ALA A 38 -8.31 16.11 -14.50
CA ALA A 38 -8.91 15.88 -13.18
C ALA A 38 -9.30 14.41 -12.97
N VAL A 39 -9.84 13.77 -14.01
CA VAL A 39 -10.20 12.34 -13.99
C VAL A 39 -8.95 11.48 -13.84
N LEU A 40 -7.89 11.75 -14.61
CA LEU A 40 -6.63 11.02 -14.51
C LEU A 40 -6.00 11.13 -13.12
N GLN A 41 -5.94 12.33 -12.53
CA GLN A 41 -5.38 12.51 -11.19
C GLN A 41 -6.23 11.81 -10.13
N THR A 42 -7.56 11.90 -10.22
CA THR A 42 -8.46 11.16 -9.32
C THR A 42 -8.27 9.66 -9.44
N LEU A 43 -8.09 9.13 -10.66
CA LEU A 43 -7.81 7.71 -10.90
C LEU A 43 -6.47 7.29 -10.28
N MET A 44 -5.43 8.13 -10.37
CA MET A 44 -4.13 7.85 -9.75
C MET A 44 -4.20 7.88 -8.22
N PHE A 45 -5.04 8.74 -7.64
CA PHE A 45 -5.35 8.69 -6.21
C PHE A 45 -6.02 7.38 -5.82
N GLN A 46 -7.08 6.99 -6.53
CA GLN A 46 -7.79 5.73 -6.29
C GLN A 46 -6.88 4.50 -6.40
N LYS A 47 -5.96 4.48 -7.37
CA LYS A 47 -4.91 3.45 -7.50
C LYS A 47 -4.09 3.33 -6.22
N ASN A 48 -3.61 4.45 -5.67
CA ASN A 48 -2.83 4.44 -4.44
C ASN A 48 -3.66 4.00 -3.23
N LEU A 49 -4.93 4.38 -3.16
CA LEU A 49 -5.84 3.93 -2.11
C LEU A 49 -6.05 2.41 -2.16
N ALA A 50 -6.26 1.85 -3.35
CA ALA A 50 -6.40 0.40 -3.54
C ALA A 50 -5.11 -0.35 -3.16
N ILE A 51 -3.94 0.16 -3.56
CA ILE A 51 -2.63 -0.38 -3.17
C ILE A 51 -2.48 -0.37 -1.64
N ALA A 52 -2.78 0.75 -0.98
CA ALA A 52 -2.74 0.85 0.47
C ALA A 52 -3.66 -0.16 1.15
N GLY A 53 -4.88 -0.35 0.66
CA GLY A 53 -5.82 -1.36 1.15
C GLY A 53 -5.24 -2.78 1.07
N GLY A 54 -4.69 -3.16 -0.09
CA GLY A 54 -4.04 -4.47 -0.26
C GLY A 54 -2.83 -4.67 0.67
N LEU A 55 -2.04 -3.62 0.90
CA LEU A 55 -0.92 -3.64 1.83
C LEU A 55 -1.38 -3.76 3.30
N LEU A 56 -2.46 -3.08 3.69
CA LEU A 56 -3.02 -3.20 5.04
C LEU A 56 -3.57 -4.62 5.30
N ILE A 57 -4.16 -5.26 4.30
CA ILE A 57 -4.54 -6.68 4.38
C ILE A 57 -3.29 -7.55 4.63
N LEU A 58 -2.20 -7.34 3.87
CA LEU A 58 -0.94 -8.05 4.09
C LEU A 58 -0.31 -7.75 5.46
N ALA A 59 -0.48 -6.53 5.98
CA ALA A 59 -0.02 -6.17 7.32
C ALA A 59 -0.81 -6.89 8.42
N GLY A 60 -2.10 -7.15 8.19
CA GLY A 60 -2.96 -7.92 9.11
C GLY A 60 -2.71 -9.43 9.04
N LEU A 61 -2.62 -10.00 7.83
CA LEU A 61 -2.46 -11.44 7.62
C LEU A 61 -1.02 -11.94 7.83
N GLY A 62 -0.01 -11.06 7.70
CA GLY A 62 1.39 -11.43 7.87
C GLY A 62 2.00 -12.12 6.64
N ALA A 63 3.16 -12.75 6.85
CA ALA A 63 3.96 -13.36 5.79
C ALA A 63 3.49 -14.81 5.49
N GLY A 64 3.43 -15.19 4.22
CA GLY A 64 3.08 -16.57 3.82
C GLY A 64 4.16 -17.61 4.15
N GLY A 65 3.83 -18.90 4.09
CA GLY A 65 4.74 -20.00 4.52
C GLY A 65 6.05 -20.14 3.74
N LEU A 66 6.14 -19.59 2.52
CA LEU A 66 7.37 -19.57 1.72
C LEU A 66 8.28 -18.36 2.02
N SER A 67 7.87 -17.49 2.94
CA SER A 67 8.58 -16.24 3.24
C SER A 67 9.88 -16.42 4.03
N LEU A 68 10.77 -15.44 3.94
CA LEU A 68 11.95 -15.34 4.81
C LEU A 68 11.57 -15.20 6.29
N ASP A 69 10.45 -14.53 6.60
CA ASP A 69 9.91 -14.45 7.95
C ASP A 69 9.52 -15.84 8.47
N ALA A 70 8.83 -16.66 7.66
CA ALA A 70 8.48 -18.04 8.03
C ALA A 70 9.73 -18.91 8.29
N ARG A 71 10.76 -18.78 7.45
CA ARG A 71 12.05 -19.49 7.64
C ARG A 71 12.77 -19.08 8.92
N GLN A 72 12.50 -17.90 9.46
CA GLN A 72 13.09 -17.39 10.69
C GLN A 72 12.18 -17.62 11.91
N GLY A 73 11.13 -18.44 11.77
CA GLY A 73 10.15 -18.68 12.83
C GLY A 73 9.26 -17.48 13.14
N ARG A 74 9.28 -16.44 12.29
CA ARG A 74 8.47 -15.21 12.43
C ARG A 74 7.14 -15.34 11.69
N LEU A 75 6.43 -16.43 11.94
CA LEU A 75 5.03 -16.55 11.55
C LEU A 75 4.20 -15.75 12.56
N VAL A 76 3.81 -14.53 12.17
CA VAL A 76 2.74 -13.84 12.86
C VAL A 76 1.45 -14.45 12.35
N ALA A 77 1.00 -15.52 13.02
CA ALA A 77 -0.38 -15.94 12.94
C ALA A 77 -1.22 -14.86 13.63
N ALA A 78 -2.20 -14.31 12.93
CA ALA A 78 -3.26 -13.52 13.53
C ALA A 78 -4.17 -14.42 14.37
#